data_AF-A0A8J7QR51-F1
#
_entry.id   AF-A0A8J7QR51-F1
#
_cell.length_a   1.000
_cell.length_b   1.000
_cell.length_c   1.000
_cell.angle_alpha   90.00
_cell.angle_beta   90.00
_cell.angle_gamma   90.00
#
_symmetry.space_group_name_H-M   'P 1'
#
loop_
_entity.id
_entity.type
_entity.pdbx_description
1 polymer ?
#
loop_
_entity_poly.entity_id
_entity_poly.type
_entity_poly.pdbx_seq_one_letter_code
_entity_poly.pdbx_strand_id
1 'polypeptide(L)'
;MYGISEAAILAAGYSPAIGFVHVGKPRSFVYDVADLIKFETVVPVAFEVAADQVSDPVREVRLRCHDAFRRTKILERLIPLIGEVLAAGGLEQPKETGVVGPAFEDEIGSGDAGHRG
;
A
#
# COMPACT_ATOMS: atom_id res chain seq x y z
N MET A 1 -3.49 7.14 -3.16
CA MET A 1 -4.01 6.19 -2.15
C MET A 1 -4.06 4.76 -2.65
N TYR A 2 -4.86 4.44 -3.67
CA TYR A 2 -5.05 3.04 -4.06
C TYR A 2 -3.75 2.28 -4.40
N GLY A 3 -2.78 2.91 -5.07
CA GLY A 3 -1.49 2.26 -5.33
C GLY A 3 -0.69 1.92 -4.07
N ILE A 4 -0.70 2.78 -3.05
CA ILE A 4 0.01 2.55 -1.79
C ILE A 4 -0.71 1.51 -0.91
N SER A 5 -2.04 1.50 -0.94
CA SER A 5 -2.87 0.48 -0.28
C SER A 5 -2.66 -0.89 -0.92
N GLU A 6 -2.63 -0.96 -2.26
CA GLU A 6 -2.38 -2.22 -2.98
C GLU A 6 -0.98 -2.76 -2.71
N ALA A 7 0.04 -1.90 -2.67
CA ALA A 7 1.39 -2.29 -2.28
C ALA A 7 1.43 -2.86 -0.84
N ALA A 8 0.73 -2.23 0.11
CA ALA A 8 0.65 -2.72 1.48
C ALA A 8 -0.08 -4.07 1.58
N ILE A 9 -1.20 -4.23 0.86
CA ILE A 9 -1.97 -5.49 0.79
C ILE A 9 -1.08 -6.63 0.26
N LEU A 10 -0.37 -6.40 -0.84
CA LEU A 10 0.52 -7.39 -1.43
C LEU A 10 1.72 -7.70 -0.53
N ALA A 11 2.32 -6.68 0.10
CA ALA A 11 3.43 -6.85 1.03
C ALA A 11 3.02 -7.64 2.28
N ALA A 12 1.77 -7.49 2.73
CA ALA A 12 1.20 -8.25 3.83
C ALA A 12 0.74 -9.68 3.42
N GLY A 13 0.92 -10.06 2.15
CA GLY A 13 0.58 -11.40 1.66
C GLY A 13 -0.90 -11.63 1.36
N TYR A 14 -1.71 -10.57 1.25
CA TYR A 14 -3.15 -10.67 0.97
C TYR A 14 -3.49 -10.40 -0.49
N SER A 15 -4.67 -10.85 -0.93
CA SER A 15 -5.17 -10.65 -2.29
C SER A 15 -5.91 -9.32 -2.46
N PRO A 16 -5.51 -8.44 -3.41
CA PRO A 16 -6.23 -7.21 -3.71
C PRO A 16 -7.68 -7.41 -4.19
N ALA A 17 -8.00 -8.58 -4.73
CA ALA A 17 -9.29 -8.86 -5.36
C ALA A 17 -10.37 -9.33 -4.37
N ILE A 18 -10.01 -9.74 -3.16
CA ILE A 18 -10.95 -10.30 -2.17
C ILE A 18 -11.29 -9.24 -1.13
N GLY A 19 -12.27 -8.39 -1.46
CA GLY A 19 -12.81 -7.38 -0.53
C GLY A 19 -14.04 -7.86 0.25
N PHE A 20 -14.45 -7.03 1.21
CA PHE A 20 -15.59 -7.22 2.10
C PHE A 20 -16.76 -6.30 1.72
N VAL A 21 -16.54 -4.99 1.68
CA VAL A 21 -17.59 -4.00 1.31
C VAL A 21 -17.66 -3.87 -0.21
N HIS A 22 -16.51 -3.71 -0.85
CA HIS A 22 -16.41 -3.74 -2.30
C HIS A 22 -16.17 -5.17 -2.79
N VAL A 23 -17.05 -5.71 -3.63
CA VAL A 23 -16.95 -7.10 -4.15
C VAL A 23 -17.02 -7.12 -5.68
N GLY A 24 -16.42 -8.14 -6.30
CA GLY A 24 -16.53 -8.41 -7.74
C GLY A 24 -15.61 -7.58 -8.64
N LYS A 25 -14.60 -6.89 -8.07
CA LYS A 25 -13.62 -6.11 -8.82
C LYS A 25 -12.20 -6.60 -8.51
N PRO A 26 -11.24 -6.51 -9.46
CA PRO A 26 -9.85 -6.94 -9.24
C PRO A 26 -9.12 -6.22 -8.09
N ARG A 27 -9.65 -5.07 -7.64
CA ARG A 27 -9.07 -4.22 -6.59
C ARG A 27 -10.05 -3.96 -5.44
N SER A 28 -10.99 -4.88 -5.25
CA SER A 28 -12.02 -4.81 -4.22
C SER A 28 -11.46 -4.50 -2.82
N PHE A 29 -10.47 -5.25 -2.36
CA PHE A 29 -9.88 -5.01 -1.03
C PHE A 29 -9.06 -3.72 -0.95
N VAL A 30 -8.48 -3.29 -2.08
CA VAL A 30 -7.77 -2.00 -2.16
C VAL A 30 -8.71 -0.83 -1.85
N TYR A 31 -9.95 -0.89 -2.33
CA TYR A 31 -10.95 0.14 -2.04
C TYR A 31 -11.37 0.13 -0.57
N ASP A 32 -11.62 -1.05 0.00
CA ASP A 32 -11.96 -1.19 1.42
C ASP A 32 -10.89 -0.56 2.32
N VAL A 33 -9.62 -0.92 2.12
CA VAL A 33 -8.49 -0.42 2.92
C VAL A 33 -8.27 1.08 2.71
N ALA A 34 -8.30 1.54 1.46
CA ALA A 34 -8.09 2.96 1.16
C ALA A 34 -9.18 3.85 1.76
N ASP A 35 -10.42 3.37 1.81
CA ASP A 35 -11.56 4.12 2.31
C ASP A 35 -11.52 4.37 3.81
N LEU A 36 -10.81 3.53 4.58
CA LEU A 36 -10.57 3.75 6.01
C LEU A 36 -9.76 5.02 6.30
N ILE A 37 -8.86 5.41 5.39
CA ILE A 37 -7.85 6.46 5.65
C ILE A 37 -7.85 7.61 4.64
N LYS A 38 -8.64 7.54 3.55
CA LYS A 38 -8.63 8.56 2.49
C LYS A 38 -8.95 9.97 3.00
N PHE A 39 -9.73 10.07 4.07
CA PHE A 39 -10.12 11.35 4.69
C PHE A 39 -9.03 11.96 5.57
N GLU A 40 -8.00 11.20 5.96
CA GLU A 40 -6.88 11.75 6.74
C GLU A 40 -5.89 12.55 5.88
N THR A 41 -5.82 12.28 4.57
CA THR A 41 -4.77 12.82 3.70
C THR A 41 -5.31 13.24 2.33
N VAL A 42 -5.73 12.28 1.51
CA VAL A 42 -6.03 12.51 0.08
C VAL A 42 -7.20 13.46 -0.12
N VAL A 43 -8.27 13.30 0.64
CA VAL A 43 -9.46 14.14 0.49
C VAL A 43 -9.15 15.59 0.89
N PRO A 44 -8.59 15.90 2.07
CA PRO A 44 -8.15 17.25 2.40
C PRO A 44 -7.22 17.87 1.35
N VAL A 45 -6.19 17.12 0.91
CA VAL A 45 -5.24 17.59 -0.12
C VAL A 45 -5.95 17.92 -1.43
N ALA A 46 -6.94 17.12 -1.85
CA ALA A 46 -7.70 17.39 -3.06
C ALA A 46 -8.50 18.69 -2.97
N PHE A 47 -9.11 18.97 -1.82
CA PHE A 47 -9.85 20.21 -1.59
C PHE A 47 -8.92 21.44 -1.51
N GLU A 48 -7.76 21.31 -0.87
CA GLU A 48 -6.74 22.37 -0.86
C GLU A 48 -6.27 22.73 -2.28
N VAL A 49 -5.92 21.73 -3.09
CA VAL A 49 -5.48 21.96 -4.48
C VAL A 49 -6.60 22.54 -5.34
N ALA A 50 -7.85 22.12 -5.14
CA ALA A 50 -8.99 22.68 -5.84
C ALA A 50 -9.20 24.17 -5.52
N ALA A 51 -8.91 24.58 -4.28
CA ALA A 51 -8.99 25.98 -3.86
C ALA A 51 -7.86 26.85 -4.45
N ASP A 52 -6.67 26.29 -4.68
CA ASP A 52 -5.47 27.00 -5.13
C ASP A 52 -5.50 27.42 -6.62
N GLN A 53 -6.53 27.05 -7.39
CA GLN A 53 -6.69 27.37 -8.83
C GLN A 53 -5.43 27.08 -9.67
N VAL A 54 -4.74 25.97 -9.38
CA VAL A 54 -3.51 25.57 -10.09
C VAL A 54 -3.77 25.16 -11.54
N SER A 55 -2.75 25.29 -12.40
CA SER A 55 -2.84 24.94 -13.82
C SER A 55 -2.98 23.43 -14.07
N ASP A 56 -2.36 22.60 -13.24
CA ASP A 56 -2.45 21.13 -13.30
C ASP A 56 -2.80 20.54 -11.92
N PRO A 57 -4.10 20.46 -11.58
CA PRO A 57 -4.54 19.98 -10.27
C PRO A 57 -4.23 18.49 -10.07
N VAL A 58 -4.18 17.69 -11.14
CA VAL A 58 -3.90 16.25 -11.03
C VAL A 58 -2.46 16.02 -10.61
N ARG A 59 -1.52 16.72 -11.25
CA ARG A 59 -0.10 16.66 -10.86
C ARG A 59 0.09 17.18 -9.44
N GLU A 60 -0.53 18.31 -9.10
CA GLU A 60 -0.36 18.93 -7.80
C GLU A 60 -0.90 18.05 -6.66
N VAL A 61 -2.09 17.45 -6.83
CA VAL A 61 -2.63 16.47 -5.87
C VAL A 61 -1.68 15.28 -5.70
N ARG A 62 -1.07 14.78 -6.78
CA ARG A 62 -0.13 13.64 -6.70
C ARG A 62 1.12 13.98 -5.89
N LEU A 63 1.71 15.16 -6.12
CA LEU A 63 2.90 15.62 -5.40
C LEU A 63 2.58 15.82 -3.91
N ARG A 64 1.51 16.57 -3.60
CA ARG A 64 1.12 16.81 -2.21
C ARG A 64 0.70 15.54 -1.48
N CYS A 65 0.02 14.60 -2.15
CA CYS A 65 -0.27 13.29 -1.59
C CYS A 65 1.00 12.50 -1.29
N HIS A 66 2.01 12.53 -2.18
CA HIS A 66 3.29 11.87 -1.93
C HIS A 66 3.91 12.40 -0.64
N ASP A 67 4.04 13.72 -0.50
CA ASP A 67 4.62 14.35 0.68
C ASP A 67 3.80 14.07 1.94
N ALA A 68 2.47 14.11 1.84
CA ALA A 68 1.58 13.77 2.94
C ALA A 68 1.78 12.32 3.41
N PHE A 69 1.83 11.35 2.48
CA PHE A 69 2.07 9.94 2.82
C PHE A 69 3.41 9.71 3.50
N ARG A 70 4.46 10.41 3.05
CA ARG A 70 5.78 10.34 3.66
C ARG A 70 5.78 10.93 5.07
N ARG A 71 5.16 12.10 5.26
CA ARG A 71 5.05 12.76 6.58
C ARG A 71 4.24 11.95 7.58
N THR A 72 3.14 11.33 7.14
CA THR A 72 2.25 10.55 8.02
C THR A 72 2.64 9.09 8.15
N LYS A 73 3.71 8.66 7.45
CA LYS A 73 4.19 7.27 7.41
C LYS A 73 3.07 6.28 7.10
N ILE A 74 2.25 6.59 6.09
CA ILE A 74 1.01 5.85 5.82
C ILE A 74 1.26 4.35 5.57
N LEU A 75 2.38 3.98 4.92
CA LEU A 75 2.75 2.58 4.67
C LEU A 75 2.98 1.79 5.96
N GLU A 76 3.72 2.36 6.92
CA GLU A 76 3.99 1.73 8.21
C GLU A 76 2.69 1.50 9.00
N ARG A 77 1.69 2.37 8.81
CA ARG A 77 0.37 2.27 9.45
C ARG A 77 -0.58 1.29 8.75
N LEU A 78 -0.49 1.19 7.42
CA LEU A 78 -1.40 0.37 6.62
C LEU A 78 -1.30 -1.12 6.92
N ILE A 79 -0.10 -1.65 7.14
CA ILE A 79 0.10 -3.09 7.39
C ILE A 79 -0.57 -3.51 8.72
N PRO A 80 -0.30 -2.86 9.88
CA PRO A 80 -1.04 -3.14 11.11
C PRO A 80 -2.55 -2.94 10.97
N LEU A 81 -2.99 -1.88 10.28
CA LEU A 81 -4.42 -1.60 10.07
C LEU A 81 -5.12 -2.74 9.32
N ILE A 82 -4.49 -3.28 8.27
CA ILE A 82 -5.01 -4.46 7.55
C ILE A 82 -5.15 -5.65 8.51
N GLY A 83 -4.13 -5.88 9.34
CA GLY A 83 -4.15 -6.94 10.36
C GLY A 83 -5.29 -6.78 11.37
N GLU A 84 -5.52 -5.56 11.87
CA GLU A 84 -6.63 -5.23 12.78
C GLU A 84 -8.00 -5.49 12.14
N VAL A 85 -8.19 -5.05 10.89
CA VAL A 85 -9.44 -5.26 10.13
C VAL A 85 -9.73 -6.76 9.95
N LEU A 86 -8.72 -7.55 9.60
CA LEU A 86 -8.89 -8.99 9.40
C LEU A 86 -9.07 -9.74 10.73
N ALA A 87 -8.39 -9.32 11.80
CA ALA A 87 -8.54 -9.90 13.14
C ALA A 87 -9.95 -9.73 13.71
N ALA A 88 -10.69 -8.71 13.29
CA ALA A 88 -12.09 -8.52 13.67
C ALA A 88 -13.02 -9.68 13.23
N GLY A 89 -12.58 -10.53 12.30
CA GLY A 89 -13.29 -11.76 11.93
C GLY A 89 -13.26 -12.87 13.00
N GLY A 90 -12.47 -12.72 14.07
CA GLY A 90 -12.41 -13.69 15.18
C GLY A 90 -11.77 -15.03 14.83
N LEU A 91 -11.10 -15.13 13.68
CA LEU A 91 -10.37 -16.32 13.24
C LEU A 91 -8.93 -16.27 13.75
N GLU A 92 -8.34 -17.44 14.02
CA GLU A 92 -6.92 -17.54 14.35
C GLU A 92 -6.09 -17.08 13.14
N GLN A 93 -5.15 -16.14 13.36
CA GLN A 93 -4.28 -15.68 12.29
C GLN A 93 -3.36 -16.82 11.83
N PRO A 94 -3.09 -16.94 10.52
CA PRO A 94 -2.13 -17.91 10.03
C PRO A 94 -0.76 -17.70 10.70
N LYS A 95 -0.17 -18.78 11.20
CA LYS A 95 1.20 -18.75 11.69
C LYS A 95 2.13 -18.62 10.50
N GLU A 96 3.21 -17.87 10.65
CA GLU A 96 4.28 -17.82 9.66
C GLU A 96 4.83 -19.23 9.45
N THR A 97 4.45 -19.86 8.35
CA THR A 97 5.14 -21.05 7.84
C THR A 97 6.38 -20.51 7.15
N GLY A 98 7.56 -20.81 7.71
CA GLY A 98 8.82 -20.16 7.37
C GLY A 98 9.08 -19.89 5.88
N VAL A 99 9.98 -18.96 5.61
CA VAL A 99 10.36 -18.56 4.25
C VAL A 99 10.94 -19.77 3.51
N VAL A 100 10.31 -20.16 2.40
CA VAL A 100 10.93 -21.08 1.46
C VAL A 100 12.13 -20.33 0.88
N GLY A 101 13.33 -20.85 1.13
CA GLY A 101 14.56 -20.28 0.58
C GLY A 101 14.49 -20.20 -0.96
N PRO A 102 15.41 -19.45 -1.59
CA PRO A 102 15.50 -19.44 -3.05
C PRO A 102 15.57 -20.88 -3.57
N ALA A 103 14.92 -21.14 -4.71
CA ALA A 103 14.84 -22.49 -5.29
C ALA A 103 16.22 -23.09 -5.62
N PHE A 104 17.25 -22.24 -5.69
CA PHE A 104 18.64 -22.59 -5.89
C PHE A 104 19.49 -21.85 -4.87
N GLU A 105 20.55 -22.50 -4.38
CA GLU A 105 21.59 -21.83 -3.59
C GLU A 105 22.42 -20.96 -4.55
N ASP A 106 22.68 -19.71 -4.18
CA ASP A 106 23.61 -18.88 -4.94
C ASP A 106 25.01 -19.51 -4.85
N GLU A 107 25.62 -19.81 -6.00
CA GLU A 107 27.03 -20.19 -6.02
C GLU A 107 27.87 -19.05 -5.41
N ILE A 108 28.80 -19.42 -4.52
CA ILE A 108 29.70 -18.47 -3.87
C ILE A 108 30.55 -17.79 -4.95
N GLY A 109 30.16 -16.55 -5.30
CA GLY A 109 31.03 -15.48 -5.77
C GLY A 109 31.71 -15.68 -7.12
N SER A 110 31.18 -15.00 -8.13
CA SER A 110 32.01 -14.33 -9.15
C SER A 110 31.33 -13.03 -9.60
N GLY A 111 30.98 -12.16 -8.63
CA GLY A 111 30.47 -10.83 -8.94
C GLY A 111 31.60 -9.93 -9.39
N ASP A 112 31.68 -9.67 -10.69
CA ASP A 112 32.56 -8.65 -11.28
C ASP A 112 32.26 -7.28 -10.66
N ALA A 113 33.32 -6.61 -10.22
CA ALA A 113 33.25 -5.33 -9.54
C ALA A 113 33.01 -4.21 -10.56
N GLY A 114 31.76 -4.03 -10.98
CA GLY A 114 31.29 -2.70 -11.36
C GLY A 114 30.56 -2.58 -12.70
N HIS A 115 29.35 -2.03 -12.60
CA HIS A 115 28.87 -1.06 -13.57
C HIS A 115 27.94 -0.06 -12.87
N ARG A 116 28.55 0.87 -12.13
CA ARG A 116 27.92 2.14 -11.77
C ARG A 116 28.73 3.24 -12.45
N GLY A 117 28.34 3.56 -13.68
CA GLY A 117 28.58 4.88 -14.26
C GLY A 117 27.57 5.88 -13.74
#